data_AF-A0A351VB24-F1
#
_entry.id   AF-A0A351VB24-F1
#
_cell.length_a   1.000
_cell.length_b   1.000
_cell.length_c   1.000
_cell.angle_alpha   90.00
_cell.angle_beta   90.00
_cell.angle_gamma   90.00
#
_symmetry.space_group_name_H-M   'P 1'
#
loop_
_entity.id
_entity.type
_entity.pdbx_description
1 polymer ?
#
loop_
_entity_poly.entity_id
_entity_poly.type
_entity_poly.pdbx_seq_one_letter_code
_entity_poly.pdbx_strand_id
1 'polypeptide(L)'
;MILSPLRRTWGIKMEITDFCKSLDFMKLGQAINRQNWQIALNTVQRMQRQSAETGDPIFDKNFTNLRHCLLHKDQLAAKNVLAVVIAKRAQILNHQEREEK
;
A
#
# COMPACT_ATOMS: atom_id res chain seq x y z
N MET A 1 -6.26 9.60 -35.88
CA MET A 1 -5.56 9.15 -34.65
C MET A 1 -5.73 10.26 -33.61
N ILE A 2 -6.72 10.13 -32.72
CA ILE A 2 -7.09 11.20 -31.78
C ILE A 2 -6.21 11.05 -30.54
N LEU A 3 -5.34 12.03 -30.31
CA LEU A 3 -4.60 12.20 -29.06
C LEU A 3 -5.60 12.51 -27.94
N SER A 4 -5.79 11.57 -27.02
CA SER A 4 -6.54 11.80 -25.79
C SER A 4 -5.79 12.81 -24.91
N PRO A 5 -6.47 13.84 -24.35
CA PRO A 5 -5.80 14.81 -23.51
C PRO A 5 -5.45 14.16 -22.17
N LEU A 6 -4.16 14.20 -21.85
CA LEU A 6 -3.61 13.96 -20.51
C LEU A 6 -4.45 14.74 -19.48
N ARG A 7 -5.24 14.03 -18.66
CA ARG A 7 -5.73 14.57 -17.38
C ARG A 7 -4.53 14.75 -16.46
N ARG A 8 -3.80 15.84 -16.65
CA ARG A 8 -2.82 16.32 -15.69
C ARG A 8 -3.60 17.12 -14.65
N THR A 9 -4.27 16.42 -13.74
CA THR A 9 -4.76 17.04 -12.51
C THR A 9 -3.53 17.43 -11.70
N TRP A 10 -3.35 18.73 -11.47
CA TRP A 10 -2.45 19.27 -10.46
C TRP A 10 -3.03 18.95 -9.07
N GLY A 11 -3.22 17.68 -8.79
CA GLY A 11 -3.48 17.18 -7.44
C GLY A 11 -2.15 17.17 -6.70
N ILE A 12 -2.16 17.63 -5.46
CA ILE A 12 -1.01 17.54 -4.55
C ILE A 12 -0.53 16.09 -4.60
N LYS A 13 0.67 15.86 -5.14
CA LYS A 13 1.29 14.54 -5.19
C LYS A 13 1.49 14.10 -3.74
N MET A 14 0.92 12.96 -3.36
CA MET A 14 1.12 12.42 -2.01
C MET A 14 2.58 12.02 -1.88
N GLU A 15 3.28 12.49 -0.85
CA GLU A 15 4.63 12.01 -0.59
C GLU A 15 4.58 10.54 -0.13
N ILE A 16 5.53 9.73 -0.59
CA ILE A 16 5.57 8.28 -0.25
C ILE A 16 5.69 8.06 1.27
N THR A 17 6.29 9.02 1.96
CA THR A 17 6.49 9.03 3.40
C THR A 17 5.19 9.32 4.15
N ASP A 18 4.36 10.25 3.67
CA ASP A 18 3.02 10.51 4.20
C ASP A 18 2.10 9.32 4.00
N PHE A 19 2.16 8.68 2.82
CA PHE A 19 1.51 7.40 2.60
C PHE A 19 1.95 6.36 3.63
N CYS A 20 3.26 6.21 3.86
CA CYS A 20 3.81 5.28 4.84
C CYS A 20 3.40 5.59 6.29
N LYS A 21 3.07 6.84 6.63
CA LYS A 21 2.55 7.21 7.96
C LYS A 21 1.07 6.88 8.17
N SER A 22 0.34 6.48 7.12
CA SER A 22 -1.08 6.14 7.19
C SER A 22 -1.41 5.04 8.20
N LEU A 23 -2.52 5.21 8.92
CA LEU A 23 -3.09 4.20 9.82
C LEU A 23 -3.59 2.94 9.09
N ASP A 24 -3.68 2.98 7.77
CA ASP A 24 -4.17 1.86 6.96
C ASP A 24 -3.28 0.63 7.07
N PHE A 25 -1.97 0.79 7.26
CA PHE A 25 -1.06 -0.32 7.52
C PHE A 25 -1.43 -1.09 8.80
N MET A 26 -1.79 -0.37 9.87
CA MET A 26 -2.25 -0.98 11.12
C MET A 26 -3.60 -1.66 10.95
N LYS A 27 -4.57 -0.98 10.32
CA LYS A 27 -5.90 -1.53 10.04
C LYS A 27 -5.83 -2.80 9.21
N LEU A 28 -4.97 -2.82 8.20
CA LEU A 28 -4.74 -3.98 7.34
C LEU A 28 -4.18 -5.16 8.14
N GLY A 29 -3.17 -4.93 8.98
CA GLY A 29 -2.61 -5.97 9.84
C GLY A 29 -3.63 -6.56 10.81
N GLN A 30 -4.46 -5.71 11.44
CA GLN A 30 -5.55 -6.17 12.30
C GLN A 30 -6.59 -7.01 11.55
N ALA A 31 -6.98 -6.57 10.35
CA ALA A 31 -7.95 -7.29 9.52
C ALA A 31 -7.44 -8.67 9.09
N ILE A 32 -6.18 -8.77 8.65
CA ILE A 32 -5.56 -10.06 8.25
C ILE A 32 -5.42 -11.00 9.46
N ASN A 33 -4.99 -10.48 10.61
CA ASN A 33 -4.86 -11.29 11.82
C ASN A 33 -6.19 -11.87 12.30
N ARG A 34 -7.27 -11.10 12.18
CA ARG A 34 -8.64 -11.51 12.54
C ARG A 34 -9.37 -12.23 11.41
N GLN A 35 -8.71 -12.53 10.29
CA GLN A 35 -9.32 -13.13 9.10
C GLN A 35 -10.56 -12.36 8.58
N ASN A 36 -10.63 -11.05 8.81
CA ASN A 36 -11.69 -10.22 8.30
C ASN A 36 -11.41 -9.85 6.84
N TRP A 37 -11.66 -10.82 5.95
CA TRP A 37 -11.28 -10.76 4.53
C TRP A 37 -11.87 -9.57 3.79
N GLN A 38 -13.13 -9.22 4.08
CA GLN A 38 -13.79 -8.08 3.46
C GLN A 38 -13.13 -6.76 3.84
N ILE A 39 -12.83 -6.55 5.13
CA ILE A 39 -12.13 -5.35 5.59
C ILE A 39 -10.70 -5.30 5.03
N ALA A 40 -9.99 -6.44 5.02
CA ALA A 40 -8.64 -6.51 4.46
C ALA A 40 -8.61 -6.15 2.97
N LEU A 41 -9.54 -6.70 2.17
CA LEU A 41 -9.66 -6.40 0.74
C LEU A 41 -9.96 -4.92 0.49
N ASN A 42 -10.94 -4.37 1.19
CA ASN A 42 -11.31 -2.96 1.07
C ASN A 42 -10.14 -2.04 1.46
N THR A 43 -9.38 -2.41 2.50
CA THR A 43 -8.22 -1.65 2.96
C THR A 43 -7.08 -1.70 1.94
N VAL A 44 -6.73 -2.88 1.41
CA VAL A 44 -5.72 -3.02 0.35
C VAL A 44 -6.10 -2.23 -0.90
N GLN A 45 -7.36 -2.29 -1.32
CA GLN A 45 -7.81 -1.54 -2.50
C GLN A 45 -7.69 -0.03 -2.31
N ARG A 46 -8.00 0.49 -1.12
CA ARG A 46 -7.79 1.91 -0.79
C ARG A 46 -6.31 2.26 -0.81
N MET A 47 -5.46 1.46 -0.15
CA MET A 47 -4.02 1.68 -0.09
C MET A 47 -3.37 1.65 -1.48
N GLN A 48 -3.84 0.79 -2.40
CA GLN A 48 -3.37 0.76 -3.79
C GLN A 48 -3.63 2.08 -4.52
N ARG A 49 -4.83 2.67 -4.33
CA ARG A 49 -5.17 3.96 -4.94
C ARG A 49 -4.29 5.08 -4.37
N GLN A 50 -4.13 5.13 -3.05
CA GLN A 50 -3.28 6.12 -2.39
C GLN A 50 -1.80 5.97 -2.78
N SER A 51 -1.28 4.74 -2.84
CA SER A 51 0.09 4.49 -3.29
C SER A 51 0.30 4.97 -4.72
N ALA A 52 -0.67 4.79 -5.61
CA ALA A 52 -0.56 5.27 -6.99
C ALA A 52 -0.50 6.81 -7.08
N GLU A 53 -1.12 7.54 -6.14
CA GLU A 53 -1.04 9.00 -6.05
C GLU A 53 0.37 9.50 -5.68
N THR A 54 1.21 8.63 -5.11
CA THR A 54 2.62 8.94 -4.84
C THR A 54 3.50 8.90 -6.08
N GLY A 55 3.04 8.25 -7.16
CA GLY A 55 3.84 8.00 -8.35
C GLY A 55 5.02 7.04 -8.14
N ASP A 56 5.14 6.42 -6.96
CA ASP A 56 6.15 5.41 -6.65
C ASP A 56 5.53 3.99 -6.71
N PRO A 57 6.00 3.12 -7.62
CA PRO A 57 5.47 1.77 -7.78
C PRO A 57 5.98 0.75 -6.73
N ILE A 58 6.74 1.18 -5.71
CA ILE A 58 7.45 0.29 -4.77
C ILE A 58 6.55 -0.74 -4.05
N PHE A 59 5.26 -0.43 -3.88
CA PHE A 59 4.30 -1.33 -3.22
C PHE A 59 3.39 -2.12 -4.19
N ASP A 60 3.35 -1.79 -5.48
CA ASP A 60 2.32 -2.28 -6.41
C ASP A 60 2.27 -3.81 -6.50
N LYS A 61 3.44 -4.44 -6.66
CA LYS A 61 3.56 -5.91 -6.71
C LYS A 61 3.11 -6.54 -5.40
N ASN A 62 3.49 -5.96 -4.27
CA ASN A 62 3.13 -6.51 -2.96
C ASN A 62 1.63 -6.40 -2.70
N PHE A 63 1.00 -5.28 -3.05
CA PHE A 63 -0.45 -5.15 -2.90
C PHE A 63 -1.23 -6.03 -3.87
N THR A 64 -0.72 -6.24 -5.08
CA THR A 64 -1.32 -7.20 -6.02
C THR A 64 -1.28 -8.63 -5.47
N ASN A 65 -0.11 -9.05 -4.97
CA ASN A 65 0.05 -10.36 -4.33
C ASN A 65 -0.82 -10.49 -3.09
N LEU A 66 -0.87 -9.45 -2.25
CA LEU A 66 -1.68 -9.47 -1.04
C LEU A 66 -3.17 -9.60 -1.39
N ARG A 67 -3.66 -8.86 -2.40
CA ARG A 67 -5.03 -8.99 -2.89
C ARG A 67 -5.34 -10.41 -3.36
N HIS A 68 -4.40 -11.06 -4.06
CA HIS A 68 -4.54 -12.45 -4.47
C HIS A 68 -4.66 -13.39 -3.26
N CYS A 69 -3.79 -13.27 -2.25
CA CYS A 69 -3.87 -14.06 -1.03
C CYS A 69 -5.21 -13.85 -0.30
N LEU A 70 -5.69 -12.61 -0.21
CA LEU A 70 -6.95 -12.26 0.46
C LEU A 70 -8.18 -12.83 -0.27
N LEU A 71 -8.20 -12.81 -1.61
CA LEU A 71 -9.28 -13.41 -2.40
C LEU A 71 -9.35 -14.93 -2.21
N HIS A 72 -8.19 -15.59 -2.08
CA HIS A 72 -8.09 -17.02 -1.80
C HIS A 72 -8.21 -17.36 -0.31
N LYS A 73 -8.36 -16.35 0.56
CA LYS A 73 -8.42 -16.48 2.03
C LYS A 73 -7.22 -17.24 2.61
N ASP A 74 -6.07 -17.16 1.95
CA ASP A 74 -4.83 -17.78 2.43
C ASP A 74 -4.18 -16.87 3.49
N GLN A 75 -4.42 -17.21 4.76
CA GLN A 75 -3.95 -16.40 5.88
C GLN A 75 -2.44 -16.39 6.00
N LEU A 76 -1.78 -17.53 5.79
CA LEU A 76 -0.34 -17.65 5.95
C LEU A 76 0.37 -16.85 4.85
N ALA A 77 -0.05 -17.02 3.60
CA ALA A 77 0.49 -16.25 2.49
C ALA A 77 0.21 -14.75 2.68
N ALA A 78 -0.99 -14.35 3.13
CA ALA A 78 -1.31 -12.95 3.39
C ALA A 78 -0.40 -12.35 4.48
N LYS A 79 -0.11 -13.07 5.56
CA LYS A 79 0.82 -12.64 6.61
C LYS A 79 2.25 -12.49 6.09
N ASN A 80 2.71 -13.43 5.27
CA ASN A 80 4.04 -13.38 4.67
C ASN A 80 4.21 -12.17 3.75
N VAL A 81 3.22 -11.91 2.88
CA VAL A 81 3.25 -10.74 2.00
C VAL A 81 3.15 -9.44 2.83
N LEU A 82 2.31 -9.40 3.86
CA LEU A 82 2.20 -8.25 4.76
C LEU A 82 3.53 -7.94 5.46
N ALA A 83 4.27 -8.95 5.91
CA ALA A 83 5.58 -8.75 6.54
C ALA A 83 6.56 -8.03 5.60
N VAL A 84 6.57 -8.38 4.31
CA VAL A 84 7.38 -7.70 3.29
C VAL A 84 6.95 -6.24 3.11
N VAL A 85 5.63 -5.98 3.08
CA VAL A 85 5.09 -4.61 3.00
C VAL A 85 5.52 -3.78 4.20
N ILE A 86 5.43 -4.32 5.42
CA ILE A 86 5.81 -3.63 6.65
C ILE A 86 7.32 -3.37 6.71
N ALA A 87 8.15 -4.33 6.27
CA ALA A 87 9.60 -4.14 6.18
C ALA A 87 9.97 -3.00 5.22
N LYS A 88 9.36 -2.95 4.03
CA LYS A 88 9.56 -1.85 3.07
C LYS A 88 9.12 -0.50 3.63
N ARG A 89 7.96 -0.45 4.29
CA ARG A 89 7.49 0.76 4.99
C ARG A 89 8.51 1.26 6.01
N ALA A 90 9.04 0.36 6.83
CA ALA A 90 10.04 0.72 7.83
C ALA A 90 11.33 1.26 7.19
N GLN A 91 11.78 0.67 6.08
CA GLN A 91 12.94 1.17 5.33
C GLN A 91 12.74 2.61 4.85
N ILE A 92 11.57 2.93 4.27
CA ILE A 92 11.24 4.28 3.79
C ILE A 92 11.26 5.28 4.94
N LEU A 93 10.56 4.98 6.04
CA LEU A 93 10.47 5.88 7.20
C LEU A 93 11.83 6.10 7.86
N ASN A 94 12.62 5.04 8.04
CA ASN A 94 13.95 5.13 8.67
C ASN A 94 15.01 5.79 7.77
N HIS A 95 14.80 5.83 6.45
CA HIS A 95 15.69 6.56 5.54
C HIS A 95 15.47 8.06 5.69
N GLN A 96 14.21 8.50 5.70
CA GLN A 96 13.85 9.90 5.91
C GLN A 96 14.36 10.45 7.26
N GLU A 97 14.17 9.70 8.35
CA GLU A 97 14.65 10.12 9.69
C GLU A 97 16.18 10.30 9.78
N ARG A 98 16.94 9.70 8.86
CA ARG A 98 18.40 9.86 8.79
C ARG A 98 18.84 11.04 7.92
N GLU A 99 18.02 11.46 6.97
CA GLU A 99 18.29 12.63 6.11
C GLU A 99 17.88 13.94 6.80
N GLU A 100 16.97 13.88 7.77
CA GLU A 100 16.52 15.03 8.57
C GLU A 100 17.42 15.32 9.82
N LYS A 101 18.46 14.52 10.05
CA LYS A 101 19.45 14.69 11.14
C LYS A 101 20.78 15.21 10.63
#